data_AF-A0A9X4MRQ7-F1
#
_entry.id   AF-A0A9X4MRQ7-F1
#
_cell.length_a   1.000
_cell.length_b   1.000
_cell.length_c   1.000
_cell.angle_alpha   90.00
_cell.angle_beta   90.00
_cell.angle_gamma   90.00
#
_symmetry.space_group_name_H-M   'P 1'
#
loop_
_entity.id
_entity.type
_entity.pdbx_description
1 polymer ?
#
loop_
_entity_poly.entity_id
_entity_poly.type
_entity_poly.pdbx_seq_one_letter_code
_entity_poly.pdbx_strand_id
1 'polypeptide(L)'
;TLLLLKKRRFQCKSCQKVTVAETTLVKKNCQISQPIWEKVSQLHTENMTNIAIARRLHISVSVVQRKLAQFQFEHDFTKLPKVLSWDEFSRNKGKLAFIAQDFETRSIVTILDNNRQTTIKNYFYKYPRVVRETVEVVTMLCLDHTPNWLALRSPISRLRLKQSIPRLF
;
A
#
# COMPACT_ATOMS: atom_id res chain seq x y z
N THR A 1 -2.13 -19.81 -24.19
CA THR A 1 -0.93 -20.38 -24.86
C THR A 1 -0.11 -21.14 -23.84
N LEU A 2 0.18 -22.42 -24.09
CA LEU A 2 1.01 -23.27 -23.22
C LEU A 2 2.44 -23.28 -23.73
N LEU A 3 3.41 -23.01 -22.87
CA LEU A 3 4.84 -23.06 -23.19
C LEU A 3 5.43 -24.36 -22.62
N LEU A 4 5.85 -25.28 -23.49
CA LEU A 4 6.47 -26.54 -23.06
C LEU A 4 8.00 -26.39 -23.01
N LEU A 5 8.56 -26.38 -21.80
CA LEU A 5 10.02 -26.26 -21.59
C LEU A 5 10.63 -27.61 -21.21
N LYS A 6 11.56 -28.11 -22.04
CA LYS A 6 12.34 -29.32 -21.74
C LYS A 6 13.62 -28.94 -20.97
N LYS A 7 13.61 -29.13 -19.64
CA LYS A 7 14.77 -28.85 -18.78
C LYS A 7 15.84 -29.95 -18.95
N ARG A 8 16.99 -29.60 -19.53
CA ARG A 8 18.15 -30.50 -19.60
C ARG A 8 18.83 -30.61 -18.24
N ARG A 9 19.20 -31.84 -17.85
CA ARG A 9 20.02 -32.13 -16.67
C ARG A 9 21.41 -32.52 -17.15
N PHE A 10 22.44 -31.95 -16.54
CA PHE A 10 23.84 -32.25 -16.80
C PHE A 10 24.42 -32.93 -15.56
N GLN A 11 25.18 -34.00 -15.75
CA GLN A 11 25.89 -34.68 -14.67
C GLN A 11 27.39 -34.50 -14.89
N CYS A 12 28.10 -33.99 -13.89
CA CYS A 12 29.55 -33.91 -13.92
C CYS A 12 30.14 -35.32 -13.87
N LYS A 13 31.02 -35.67 -14.82
CA LYS A 13 31.66 -37.00 -14.87
C LYS A 13 32.67 -37.22 -13.74
N SER A 14 33.28 -36.16 -13.21
CA SER A 14 34.31 -36.24 -12.17
C SER A 14 33.73 -36.30 -10.75
N CYS A 15 32.73 -35.47 -10.42
CA CYS A 15 32.16 -35.39 -9.08
C CYS A 15 30.70 -35.88 -8.97
N GLN A 16 30.13 -36.42 -10.06
CA GLN A 16 28.76 -36.94 -10.15
C GLN A 16 27.63 -35.93 -9.84
N LYS A 17 27.95 -34.66 -9.59
CA LYS A 17 26.97 -33.60 -9.30
C LYS A 17 26.07 -33.34 -10.50
N VAL A 18 24.75 -33.31 -10.27
CA VAL A 18 23.75 -33.00 -11.30
C VAL A 18 23.34 -31.53 -11.21
N THR A 19 23.42 -30.82 -12.33
CA THR A 19 22.92 -29.45 -12.50
C THR A 19 21.81 -29.42 -13.54
N VAL A 20 20.88 -28.50 -13.41
CA VAL A 20 19.76 -28.32 -14.36
C VAL A 20 20.00 -27.03 -15.11
N ALA A 21 19.76 -27.03 -16.43
CA ALA A 21 19.80 -25.81 -17.22
C ALA A 21 18.83 -24.76 -16.66
N GLU A 22 19.36 -23.58 -16.33
CA GLU A 22 18.56 -22.45 -15.84
C GLU A 22 18.04 -21.62 -17.01
N THR A 23 16.90 -20.97 -16.82
CA THR A 23 16.30 -20.07 -17.80
C THR A 23 15.74 -18.85 -17.08
N THR A 24 15.83 -17.68 -17.73
CA THR A 24 15.24 -16.43 -17.23
C THR A 24 13.72 -16.43 -17.33
N LEU A 25 13.13 -17.29 -18.18
CA LEU A 25 11.69 -17.34 -18.42
C LEU A 25 10.90 -17.78 -17.19
N VAL A 26 11.41 -18.74 -16.41
CA VAL A 26 10.71 -19.33 -15.26
C VAL A 26 11.70 -19.52 -14.12
N LYS A 27 11.37 -18.97 -12.94
CA LYS A 27 12.18 -19.14 -11.72
C LYS A 27 12.29 -20.61 -11.32
N LYS A 28 13.36 -20.94 -10.58
CA LYS A 28 13.54 -22.28 -9.98
C LYS A 28 12.31 -22.64 -9.13
N ASN A 29 11.88 -23.90 -9.23
CA ASN A 29 10.69 -24.44 -8.54
C ASN A 29 9.36 -23.71 -8.82
N CYS A 30 9.27 -22.95 -9.92
CA CYS A 30 8.05 -22.29 -10.38
C CYS A 30 7.56 -22.87 -11.71
N GLN A 31 6.26 -22.68 -12.00
CA GLN A 31 5.62 -23.08 -13.26
C GLN A 31 5.14 -21.89 -14.10
N ILE A 32 4.95 -20.72 -13.48
CA ILE A 32 4.48 -19.49 -14.15
C ILE A 32 5.68 -18.65 -14.59
N SER A 33 5.65 -18.20 -15.84
CA SER A 33 6.72 -17.42 -16.44
C SER A 33 6.79 -15.99 -15.91
N GLN A 34 7.99 -15.39 -15.95
CA GLN A 34 8.23 -14.00 -15.52
C GLN A 34 7.37 -12.97 -16.30
N PRO A 35 7.19 -13.07 -17.63
CA PRO A 35 6.34 -12.12 -18.36
C PRO A 35 4.89 -12.10 -17.89
N ILE A 36 4.37 -13.24 -17.41
CA ILE A 36 3.01 -13.28 -16.83
C ILE A 36 2.97 -12.48 -15.53
N TRP A 37 4.01 -12.52 -14.70
CA TRP A 37 4.09 -11.73 -13.47
C TRP A 37 4.23 -10.24 -13.72
N GLU A 38 5.01 -9.85 -14.73
CA GLU A 38 5.09 -8.46 -15.19
C GLU A 38 3.72 -7.99 -15.66
N LYS A 39 3.01 -8.81 -16.45
CA LYS A 39 1.66 -8.48 -16.91
C LYS A 39 0.65 -8.39 -15.77
N VAL A 40 0.69 -9.29 -14.78
CA VAL A 40 -0.14 -9.18 -13.57
C VAL A 40 0.09 -7.84 -12.88
N SER A 41 1.36 -7.43 -12.74
CA SER A 41 1.73 -6.16 -12.10
C SER A 41 1.17 -4.97 -12.87
N GLN A 42 1.34 -4.96 -14.20
CA GLN A 42 0.78 -3.93 -15.08
C GLN A 42 -0.74 -3.83 -14.96
N LEU A 43 -1.46 -4.96 -15.04
CA LEU A 43 -2.93 -4.95 -15.00
C LEU A 43 -3.48 -4.48 -13.64
N HIS A 44 -2.73 -4.70 -12.55
CA HIS A 44 -3.06 -4.10 -11.25
C HIS A 44 -2.88 -2.58 -11.25
N THR A 45 -1.84 -2.05 -11.89
CA THR A 45 -1.65 -0.60 -12.07
C THR A 45 -2.76 0.02 -12.93
N GLU A 46 -3.32 -0.75 -13.86
CA GLU A 46 -4.52 -0.38 -14.65
C GLU A 46 -5.85 -0.58 -13.88
N ASN A 47 -5.79 -0.78 -12.55
CA ASN A 47 -6.94 -0.96 -11.66
C ASN A 47 -7.86 -2.16 -12.00
N MET A 48 -7.33 -3.21 -12.63
CA MET A 48 -8.12 -4.42 -12.89
C MET A 48 -8.30 -5.26 -11.62
N THR A 49 -9.49 -5.89 -11.50
CA THR A 49 -9.80 -6.81 -10.40
C THR A 49 -9.06 -8.14 -10.52
N ASN A 50 -8.81 -8.81 -9.39
CA ASN A 50 -8.16 -10.14 -9.36
C ASN A 50 -8.86 -11.16 -10.27
N ILE A 51 -10.20 -11.12 -10.34
CA ILE A 51 -11.00 -12.02 -11.18
C ILE A 51 -10.78 -11.72 -12.66
N ALA A 52 -10.79 -10.45 -13.05
CA ALA A 52 -10.58 -10.05 -14.44
C ALA A 52 -9.16 -10.39 -14.91
N ILE A 53 -8.15 -10.15 -14.07
CA ILE A 53 -6.75 -10.51 -14.35
C ILE A 53 -6.60 -12.02 -14.50
N ALA A 54 -7.17 -12.80 -13.56
CA ALA A 54 -7.13 -14.26 -13.59
C ALA A 54 -7.73 -14.83 -14.88
N ARG A 55 -8.89 -14.32 -15.29
CA ARG A 55 -9.55 -14.70 -16.55
C ARG A 55 -8.72 -14.33 -17.78
N ARG A 56 -8.15 -13.12 -17.81
CA ARG A 56 -7.36 -12.61 -18.95
C ARG A 56 -6.04 -13.35 -19.14
N LEU A 57 -5.40 -13.75 -18.04
CA LEU A 57 -4.10 -14.43 -18.06
C LEU A 57 -4.19 -15.95 -17.91
N HIS A 58 -5.41 -16.50 -17.82
CA HIS A 58 -5.67 -17.92 -17.62
C HIS A 58 -4.93 -18.53 -16.42
N ILE A 59 -4.94 -17.81 -15.29
CA ILE A 59 -4.37 -18.25 -14.00
C ILE A 59 -5.44 -18.22 -12.91
N SER A 60 -5.21 -18.89 -11.77
CA SER A 60 -6.20 -18.86 -10.68
C SER A 60 -6.24 -17.50 -9.97
N VAL A 61 -7.41 -17.11 -9.49
CA VAL A 61 -7.60 -15.88 -8.70
C VAL A 61 -6.71 -15.88 -7.45
N SER A 62 -6.56 -17.05 -6.81
CA SER A 62 -5.70 -17.22 -5.64
C SER A 62 -4.22 -16.97 -5.92
N VAL A 63 -3.74 -17.29 -7.12
CA VAL A 63 -2.37 -17.00 -7.56
C VAL A 63 -2.16 -15.49 -7.72
N VAL A 64 -3.12 -14.80 -8.34
CA VAL A 64 -3.10 -13.33 -8.47
C VAL A 64 -3.09 -12.67 -7.10
N GLN A 65 -3.96 -13.09 -6.19
CA GLN A 65 -4.03 -12.54 -4.83
C GLN A 65 -2.73 -12.76 -4.05
N ARG A 66 -2.12 -13.94 -4.13
CA ARG A 66 -0.81 -14.20 -3.49
C ARG A 66 0.28 -13.30 -4.05
N LYS A 67 0.27 -13.05 -5.36
CA LYS A 67 1.22 -12.13 -5.98
C LYS A 67 0.98 -10.70 -5.53
N LEU A 68 -0.29 -10.29 -5.44
CA LEU A 68 -0.68 -8.96 -4.96
C LEU A 68 -0.19 -8.72 -3.51
N ALA A 69 -0.33 -9.72 -2.64
CA ALA A 69 0.12 -9.64 -1.25
C ALA A 69 1.65 -9.54 -1.08
N GLN A 70 2.43 -9.83 -2.13
CA GLN A 70 3.89 -9.68 -2.11
C GLN A 70 4.34 -8.25 -2.43
N PHE A 71 3.48 -7.39 -2.96
CA PHE A 71 3.85 -6.00 -3.17
C PHE A 71 4.01 -5.32 -1.82
N GLN A 72 5.19 -4.76 -1.62
CA GLN A 72 5.47 -3.84 -0.53
C GLN A 72 5.45 -2.44 -1.10
N PHE A 73 4.69 -1.57 -0.46
CA PHE A 73 4.65 -0.16 -0.80
C PHE A 73 5.73 0.53 0.03
N GLU A 74 6.75 1.04 -0.64
CA GLU A 74 7.72 1.94 -0.02
C GLU A 74 7.04 3.27 0.27
N HIS A 75 7.24 3.77 1.48
CA HIS A 75 6.67 5.04 1.92
C HIS A 75 7.75 6.10 1.88
N ASP A 76 7.52 7.15 1.11
CA ASP A 76 8.42 8.29 1.07
C ASP A 76 8.15 9.20 2.29
N PHE A 77 9.05 9.16 3.27
CA PHE A 77 8.99 10.00 4.47
C PHE A 77 9.69 11.36 4.30
N THR A 78 10.08 11.73 3.07
CA THR A 78 10.80 12.99 2.82
C THR A 78 9.88 14.19 2.60
N LYS A 79 8.60 13.96 2.26
CA LYS A 79 7.65 15.01 1.90
C LYS A 79 6.27 14.77 2.49
N LEU A 80 5.61 15.85 2.91
CA LEU A 80 4.19 15.88 3.26
C LEU A 80 3.51 17.03 2.49
N PRO A 81 2.25 16.88 2.08
CA PRO A 81 1.51 17.96 1.44
C PRO A 81 1.21 19.08 2.44
N LYS A 82 1.10 20.31 1.93
CA LYS A 82 0.76 21.48 2.75
C LYS A 82 -0.63 21.39 3.37
N VAL A 83 -1.57 20.79 2.63
CA VAL A 83 -2.95 20.58 3.08
C VAL A 83 -3.21 19.08 3.12
N LEU A 84 -3.30 18.54 4.33
CA LEU A 84 -3.64 17.13 4.56
C LEU A 84 -5.14 16.97 4.78
N SER A 85 -5.73 15.94 4.20
CA SER A 85 -7.08 15.50 4.49
C SER A 85 -7.03 14.20 5.28
N TRP A 86 -7.64 14.21 6.46
CA TRP A 86 -7.81 13.06 7.35
C TRP A 86 -9.27 12.64 7.34
N ASP A 87 -9.49 11.34 7.14
CA ASP A 87 -10.83 10.76 7.11
C ASP A 87 -10.81 9.37 7.77
N GLU A 88 -11.98 8.92 8.20
CA GLU A 88 -12.21 7.61 8.80
C GLU A 88 -13.22 6.83 7.95
N PHE A 89 -12.95 5.56 7.68
CA PHE A 89 -13.86 4.74 6.88
C PHE A 89 -14.03 3.34 7.48
N SER A 90 -15.23 2.78 7.31
CA SER A 90 -15.53 1.43 7.74
C SER A 90 -14.85 0.41 6.83
N ARG A 91 -14.00 -0.43 7.42
CA ARG A 91 -13.34 -1.56 6.77
C ARG A 91 -13.91 -2.86 7.32
N ASN A 92 -13.91 -3.90 6.47
CA ASN A 92 -14.38 -5.28 6.73
C ASN A 92 -14.80 -5.59 8.18
N LYS A 93 -16.09 -5.90 8.38
CA LYS A 93 -16.73 -6.16 9.69
C LYS A 93 -16.85 -4.93 10.60
N GLY A 94 -17.03 -3.74 10.02
CA GLY A 94 -17.36 -2.52 10.78
C GLY A 94 -16.21 -1.90 11.57
N LYS A 95 -14.96 -2.30 11.31
CA LYS A 95 -13.79 -1.71 11.99
C LYS A 95 -13.38 -0.44 11.26
N LEU A 96 -13.28 0.67 11.98
CA LEU A 96 -12.83 1.94 11.41
C LEU A 96 -11.33 1.90 11.10
N ALA A 97 -11.00 2.24 9.87
CA ALA A 97 -9.65 2.48 9.37
C ALA A 97 -9.45 3.98 9.14
N PHE A 98 -8.20 4.41 9.10
CA PHE A 98 -7.83 5.81 8.89
C PHE A 98 -7.21 5.97 7.50
N ILE A 99 -7.54 7.06 6.82
CA ILE A 99 -6.90 7.45 5.57
C ILE A 99 -6.41 8.89 5.68
N ALA A 100 -5.19 9.11 5.21
CA ALA A 100 -4.66 10.44 4.96
C ALA A 100 -4.34 10.60 3.47
N GLN A 101 -4.74 11.73 2.92
CA GLN A 101 -4.49 12.08 1.52
C GLN A 101 -4.14 13.56 1.41
N ASP A 102 -3.47 13.92 0.33
CA ASP A 102 -3.34 15.32 -0.07
C ASP A 102 -4.72 15.87 -0.44
N PHE A 103 -5.10 17.00 0.15
CA PHE A 103 -6.39 17.62 -0.10
C PHE A 103 -6.53 18.12 -1.55
N GLU A 104 -5.46 18.62 -2.16
CA GLU A 104 -5.50 19.21 -3.49
C GLU A 104 -5.44 18.14 -4.58
N THR A 105 -4.44 17.26 -4.51
CA THR A 105 -4.22 16.24 -5.54
C THR A 105 -5.06 14.98 -5.33
N ARG A 106 -5.65 14.79 -4.14
CA ARG A 106 -6.30 13.54 -3.70
C ARG A 106 -5.37 12.33 -3.74
N SER A 107 -4.06 12.56 -3.75
CA SER A 107 -3.07 11.49 -3.67
C SER A 107 -3.04 10.91 -2.26
N ILE A 108 -3.11 9.58 -2.17
CA ILE A 108 -3.13 8.89 -0.88
C ILE A 108 -1.73 8.96 -0.26
N VAL A 109 -1.64 9.53 0.93
CA VAL A 109 -0.41 9.57 1.74
C VAL A 109 -0.28 8.28 2.52
N THR A 110 -1.35 7.84 3.17
CA THR A 110 -1.36 6.56 3.90
C THR A 110 -2.77 6.03 4.15
N ILE A 111 -2.85 4.72 4.34
CA ILE A 111 -4.02 4.01 4.86
C ILE A 111 -3.56 3.19 6.07
N LEU A 112 -4.15 3.46 7.23
CA LEU A 112 -3.84 2.74 8.47
C LEU A 112 -5.00 1.82 8.85
N ASP A 113 -4.66 0.64 9.36
CA ASP A 113 -5.62 -0.41 9.68
C ASP A 113 -6.61 -0.05 10.79
N ASN A 114 -6.31 0.99 11.58
CA ASN A 114 -7.17 1.48 12.66
C ASN A 114 -7.06 3.01 12.81
N ASN A 115 -8.08 3.61 13.42
CA ASN A 115 -8.16 5.05 13.71
C ASN A 115 -7.63 5.43 15.11
N ARG A 116 -6.86 4.57 15.79
CA ARG A 116 -6.34 4.90 17.13
C ARG A 116 -5.31 6.02 17.03
N GLN A 117 -5.42 7.01 17.90
CA GLN A 117 -4.49 8.15 17.94
C GLN A 117 -3.02 7.72 18.08
N THR A 118 -2.73 6.67 18.84
CA THR A 118 -1.37 6.14 19.00
C THR A 118 -0.79 5.63 17.68
N THR A 119 -1.57 4.88 16.90
CA THR A 119 -1.17 4.39 15.57
C THR A 119 -0.91 5.55 14.61
N ILE A 120 -1.81 6.54 14.60
CA ILE A 120 -1.70 7.72 13.72
C ILE A 120 -0.46 8.54 14.08
N LYS A 121 -0.25 8.84 15.37
CA LYS A 121 0.95 9.55 15.85
C LYS A 121 2.23 8.81 15.51
N ASN A 122 2.29 7.51 15.80
CA ASN A 122 3.47 6.69 15.51
C ASN A 122 3.80 6.64 14.02
N TYR A 123 2.79 6.69 13.15
CA TYR A 123 3.00 6.79 11.70
C TYR A 123 3.61 8.15 11.33
N PHE A 124 2.99 9.27 11.75
CA PHE A 124 3.47 10.60 11.37
C PHE A 124 4.81 10.97 12.02
N TYR A 125 5.15 10.41 13.19
CA TYR A 125 6.46 10.61 13.82
C TYR A 125 7.64 9.95 13.08
N LYS A 126 7.38 9.13 12.06
CA LYS A 126 8.43 8.68 11.14
C LYS A 126 8.94 9.79 10.24
N TYR A 127 8.13 10.83 10.01
CA TYR A 127 8.55 12.00 9.24
C TYR A 127 9.47 12.90 10.10
N PRO A 128 10.59 13.41 9.55
CA PRO A 128 11.41 14.40 10.23
C PRO A 128 10.58 15.62 10.65
N ARG A 129 10.93 16.23 11.78
CA ARG A 129 10.22 17.42 12.29
C ARG A 129 10.11 18.54 11.25
N VAL A 130 11.16 18.78 10.48
CA VAL A 130 11.18 19.81 9.43
C VAL A 130 10.08 19.56 8.38
N VAL A 131 9.88 18.29 7.98
CA VAL A 131 8.84 17.90 7.00
C VAL A 131 7.44 18.00 7.61
N ARG A 132 7.32 17.72 8.90
CA ARG A 132 6.07 17.82 9.65
C ARG A 132 5.59 19.27 9.79
N GLU A 133 6.52 20.20 10.00
CA GLU A 133 6.24 21.63 10.10
C GLU A 133 5.88 22.28 8.75
N THR A 134 6.07 21.60 7.60
CA THR A 134 5.60 22.12 6.29
C THR A 134 4.10 21.96 6.07
N VAL A 135 3.42 21.17 6.91
CA VAL A 135 1.96 21.01 6.84
C VAL A 135 1.30 22.24 7.46
N GLU A 136 0.57 22.99 6.65
CA GLU A 136 -0.08 24.24 7.06
C GLU A 136 -1.49 23.98 7.59
N VAL A 137 -2.23 23.06 6.96
CA VAL A 137 -3.65 22.79 7.27
C VAL A 137 -3.93 21.30 7.27
N VAL A 138 -4.71 20.84 8.25
CA VAL A 138 -5.29 19.50 8.25
C VAL A 138 -6.80 19.62 8.26
N THR A 139 -7.46 19.11 7.22
CA THR A 139 -8.91 18.98 7.16
C THR A 139 -9.31 17.62 7.70
N MET A 140 -10.10 17.59 8.77
CA MET A 140 -10.62 16.34 9.34
C MET A 140 -12.10 16.17 8.99
N LEU A 141 -12.44 15.04 8.38
CA LEU A 141 -13.81 14.58 8.17
C LEU A 141 -14.04 13.43 9.15
N CYS A 142 -14.68 13.73 10.29
CA CYS A 142 -15.06 12.71 11.27
C CYS A 142 -16.51 12.32 11.00
N LEU A 143 -16.76 11.03 10.71
CA LEU A 143 -18.11 10.51 10.49
C LEU A 143 -18.95 10.49 11.78
N ASP A 144 -18.36 10.51 12.98
CA ASP A 144 -19.13 10.50 14.22
C ASP A 144 -18.43 11.24 15.37
N HIS A 145 -19.27 11.76 16.27
CA HIS A 145 -19.03 12.50 17.51
C HIS A 145 -18.12 11.75 18.52
N THR A 146 -16.86 11.45 18.17
CA THR A 146 -15.91 10.86 19.11
C THR A 146 -15.20 11.98 19.91
N PRO A 147 -15.38 12.05 21.24
CA PRO A 147 -14.83 13.14 22.05
C PRO A 147 -13.30 13.08 22.19
N ASN A 148 -12.65 12.00 21.74
CA ASN A 148 -11.25 11.75 22.02
C ASN A 148 -10.30 12.70 21.28
N TRP A 149 -10.73 13.27 20.14
CA TRP A 149 -9.98 14.33 19.45
C TRP A 149 -10.16 15.72 20.11
N LEU A 150 -11.18 15.90 20.97
CA LEU A 150 -11.46 17.16 21.66
C LEU A 150 -10.42 17.51 22.74
N ALA A 151 -9.58 16.56 23.17
CA ALA A 151 -8.49 16.79 24.12
C ALA A 151 -7.36 17.69 23.55
N LEU A 152 -7.46 18.13 22.30
CA LEU A 152 -6.58 19.11 21.65
C LEU A 152 -7.14 20.54 21.64
N ARG A 153 -8.26 20.83 22.33
CA ARG A 153 -8.91 22.15 22.32
C ARG A 153 -8.32 23.14 23.35
N SER A 154 -7.90 24.31 22.87
CA SER A 154 -8.05 25.59 23.59
C SER A 154 -9.03 26.48 22.79
N PRO A 155 -9.65 27.51 23.40
CA PRO A 155 -10.99 27.95 23.02
C PRO A 155 -10.97 29.14 22.06
N ILE A 156 -11.17 28.92 20.75
CA ILE A 156 -11.58 29.99 19.82
C ILE A 156 -12.55 29.43 18.77
N SER A 157 -13.80 29.91 18.87
CA SER A 157 -14.79 30.23 17.82
C SER A 157 -15.17 29.22 16.73
N ARG A 158 -16.49 28.97 16.64
CA ARG A 158 -17.20 28.31 15.53
C ARG A 158 -17.06 29.10 14.23
N LEU A 159 -16.64 28.41 13.16
CA LEU A 159 -17.09 28.51 11.74
C LEU A 159 -15.98 27.94 10.84
N ARG A 160 -16.28 26.88 10.05
CA ARG A 160 -15.37 26.17 9.11
C ARG A 160 -13.97 25.90 9.69
N LEU A 161 -13.79 24.70 10.23
CA LEU A 161 -12.58 24.24 10.93
C LEU A 161 -11.31 24.29 10.05
N LYS A 162 -10.73 25.48 9.88
CA LYS A 162 -9.28 25.68 9.76
C LYS A 162 -8.72 25.48 11.17
N GLN A 163 -8.39 24.25 11.53
CA GLN A 163 -7.57 24.01 12.71
C GLN A 163 -6.12 23.93 12.26
N SER A 164 -5.37 25.01 12.51
CA SER A 164 -3.91 24.95 12.59
C SER A 164 -3.60 24.04 13.78
N ILE A 165 -2.85 22.95 13.56
CA ILE A 165 -2.56 21.93 14.56
C ILE A 165 -1.12 22.12 15.04
N PRO A 166 -0.84 22.81 16.16
CA PRO A 166 0.53 23.00 16.62
C PRO A 166 1.04 21.83 17.49
N ARG A 167 0.28 20.73 17.64
CA ARG A 167 0.59 19.67 18.62
C ARG A 167 0.42 18.22 18.15
N LEU A 168 0.25 17.98 16.85
CA LEU A 168 0.41 16.64 16.25
C LEU A 168 1.72 16.51 15.47
N PHE A 169 2.47 17.60 15.37
CA PHE A 169 3.81 17.70 14.79
C PHE A 169 4.80 18.21 15.85
#